data_AF-A0A382CT64-F1
#
_entry.id   AF-A0A382CT64-F1
#
_cell.length_a   1.000
_cell.length_b   1.000
_cell.length_c   1.000
_cell.angle_alpha   90.00
_cell.angle_beta   90.00
_cell.angle_gamma   90.00
#
_symmetry.space_group_name_H-M   'P 1'
#
loop_
_entity.id
_entity.type
_entity.pdbx_description
1 polymer ?
#
loop_
_entity_poly.entity_id
_entity_poly.type
_entity_poly.pdbx_seq_one_letter_code
_entity_poly.pdbx_strand_id
1 'polypeptide(L)' 'MKNKDLFRVGFIQNYPQFGNIQDNLSRIEGMLDGKRADLFVLPELFSTGYRFKKMDEAHQYAEP' A
#
# COMPACT_ATOMS: atom_id res chain seq x y z
N MET A 1 -7.09 32.25 18.21
CA MET A 1 -6.01 31.24 18.04
C MET A 1 -5.90 30.96 16.56
N LYS A 2 -4.74 31.16 15.94
CA LYS A 2 -4.53 30.84 14.51
C LYS A 2 -4.73 29.33 14.33
N ASN A 3 -5.52 28.92 13.35
CA ASN A 3 -5.67 27.52 12.94
C ASN A 3 -4.28 26.91 12.77
N LYS A 4 -3.93 25.95 13.62
CA LYS A 4 -2.78 25.10 13.39
C LYS A 4 -3.23 24.12 12.31
N ASP A 5 -2.61 24.14 11.14
CA ASP A 5 -2.90 23.13 10.13
C ASP A 5 -2.69 21.75 10.76
N LEU A 6 -3.77 21.00 10.91
CA LEU A 6 -3.75 19.68 11.53
C LEU A 6 -3.09 18.71 10.55
N PHE A 7 -2.12 17.94 11.04
CA PHE A 7 -1.47 16.89 10.25
C PHE A 7 -2.46 15.74 10.00
N ARG A 8 -2.79 15.51 8.73
CA ARG A 8 -3.77 14.52 8.29
C ARG A 8 -3.08 13.22 7.91
N VAL A 9 -3.51 12.11 8.51
CA VAL A 9 -3.00 10.77 8.22
C VAL A 9 -4.12 9.89 7.67
N GLY A 10 -3.86 9.22 6.57
CA GLY A 10 -4.73 8.19 6.00
C GLY A 10 -4.14 6.80 6.22
N PHE A 11 -5.00 5.83 6.52
CA PHE A 11 -4.63 4.42 6.60
C PHE A 11 -5.37 3.67 5.51
N ILE A 12 -4.63 2.94 4.68
CA ILE A 12 -5.21 2.11 3.63
C ILE A 12 -5.29 0.68 4.13
N GLN A 13 -6.42 0.04 3.85
CA GLN A 13 -6.61 -1.39 4.08
C GLN A 13 -7.00 -2.04 2.75
N ASN A 14 -6.21 -3.01 2.30
CA ASN A 14 -6.48 -3.80 1.10
C ASN A 14 -6.37 -5.30 1.39
N TYR A 15 -6.79 -6.11 0.42
CA TYR A 15 -6.62 -7.56 0.41
C TYR A 15 -5.76 -7.92 -0.80
N PRO A 16 -4.41 -7.88 -0.67
CA PRO A 16 -3.52 -8.11 -1.79
C PRO A 16 -3.64 -9.55 -2.29
N GLN A 17 -3.75 -9.72 -3.61
CA GLN A 17 -3.61 -11.00 -4.27
C GLN A 17 -2.13 -11.35 -4.40
N PHE A 18 -1.72 -12.51 -3.89
CA PHE A 18 -0.31 -12.89 -3.87
C PHE A 18 0.28 -12.90 -5.29
N GLY A 19 1.37 -12.16 -5.49
CA GLY A 19 2.12 -12.10 -6.75
C GLY A 19 1.49 -11.29 -7.89
N ASN A 20 0.25 -10.79 -7.74
CA ASN A 20 -0.41 -9.98 -8.77
C ASN A 20 -0.17 -8.48 -8.51
N ILE A 21 1.05 -8.03 -8.81
CA ILE A 21 1.52 -6.67 -8.50
C ILE A 21 0.62 -5.61 -9.12
N GLN A 22 0.31 -5.73 -10.40
CA GLN A 22 -0.42 -4.70 -11.15
C GLN A 22 -1.84 -4.52 -10.61
N ASP A 23 -2.59 -5.61 -10.39
CA ASP A 23 -3.93 -5.50 -9.82
C ASP A 23 -3.92 -4.95 -8.39
N ASN A 24 -2.90 -5.31 -7.59
CA ASN A 24 -2.76 -4.76 -6.23
C ASN A 24 -2.49 -3.25 -6.26
N LEU A 25 -1.61 -2.79 -7.15
CA LEU A 25 -1.32 -1.36 -7.33
C LEU A 25 -2.54 -0.60 -7.83
N SER A 26 -3.23 -1.08 -8.87
CA SER A 26 -4.42 -0.41 -9.41
C SER A 26 -5.54 -0.28 -8.38
N ARG A 27 -5.70 -1.26 -7.47
CA ARG A 27 -6.65 -1.15 -6.34
C ARG A 27 -6.24 -0.05 -5.36
N ILE A 28 -4.95 0.04 -5.03
CA ILE A 28 -4.43 1.09 -4.14
C ILE A 28 -4.58 2.47 -4.79
N GLU A 29 -4.27 2.61 -6.07
CA GLU A 29 -4.46 3.86 -6.82
C GLU A 29 -5.92 4.31 -6.79
N GLY A 30 -6.88 3.41 -7.06
CA GLY A 30 -8.30 3.71 -6.93
C GLY A 30 -8.73 4.06 -5.49
N MET A 31 -8.10 3.45 -4.48
CA MET A 31 -8.31 3.81 -3.08
C MET A 31 -7.72 5.18 -2.73
N LEU A 32 -6.69 5.66 -3.42
CA LEU A 32 -6.07 6.97 -3.17
C LEU A 32 -6.70 8.09 -4.00
N ASP A 33 -7.38 7.76 -5.10
CA ASP A 33 -7.97 8.74 -5.99
C ASP A 33 -8.89 9.74 -5.25
N GLY A 34 -8.69 11.02 -5.56
CA GLY A 34 -9.38 12.16 -4.95
C GLY A 34 -9.05 12.45 -3.47
N LYS A 35 -8.22 11.64 -2.80
CA LYS A 35 -7.94 11.79 -1.35
C LYS A 35 -6.67 12.60 -1.11
N ARG A 36 -6.68 13.38 -0.02
CA ARG A 36 -5.53 14.22 0.40
C ARG A 36 -5.23 14.00 1.87
N ALA A 37 -4.00 13.63 2.16
CA ALA A 37 -3.43 13.53 3.51
C ALA A 37 -1.96 13.94 3.43
N ASP A 38 -1.38 14.32 4.56
CA ASP A 38 0.06 14.62 4.67
C ASP A 38 0.88 13.32 4.73
N LEU A 39 0.25 12.21 5.15
CA LEU A 39 0.82 10.86 5.14
C LEU A 39 -0.26 9.82 4.83
N PHE A 40 0.05 8.86 3.96
CA PHE A 40 -0.70 7.61 3.83
C PHE A 40 0.16 6.44 4.32
N VAL A 41 -0.42 5.61 5.18
CA VAL A 41 0.19 4.35 5.63
C VAL A 41 -0.50 3.20 4.90
N LEU A 42 0.30 2.35 4.27
CA LEU A 42 -0.16 1.15 3.59
C LEU A 42 0.16 -0.09 4.42
N PRO A 43 -0.56 -1.20 4.24
CA PRO A 43 -0.25 -2.45 4.92
C PRO A 43 1.15 -2.97 4.56
N GLU A 44 1.68 -3.81 5.43
CA GLU A 44 2.88 -4.59 5.12
C GLU A 44 2.67 -5.40 3.83
N LEU A 45 3.64 -5.34 2.91
CA LEU A 45 3.63 -6.10 1.65
C LEU A 45 2.34 -5.90 0.82
N PHE A 46 1.80 -4.68 0.84
CA PHE A 46 0.52 -4.33 0.21
C PHE A 46 0.44 -4.58 -1.31
N SER A 47 1.59 -4.64 -1.99
CA SER A 47 1.69 -4.82 -3.45
C SER A 47 1.90 -6.29 -3.84
N THR A 48 2.43 -7.13 -2.94
CA THR A 48 2.88 -8.49 -3.24
C THR A 48 2.04 -9.55 -2.54
N GLY A 49 1.42 -9.24 -1.41
CA GLY A 49 0.81 -10.20 -0.50
C GLY A 49 1.81 -10.81 0.48
N TYR A 50 1.32 -11.31 1.61
CA TYR A 50 2.16 -11.64 2.76
C TYR A 50 2.73 -13.08 2.76
N ARG A 51 1.97 -14.06 2.26
CA ARG A 51 2.25 -15.48 2.51
C ARG A 51 3.20 -16.09 1.47
N PHE A 52 4.47 -15.67 1.52
CA PHE A 52 5.55 -16.36 0.83
C PHE A 52 5.77 -17.76 1.45
N LYS A 53 5.87 -18.78 0.59
CA LYS A 53 6.13 -20.18 0.98
C LYS A 53 7.58 -20.58 0.75
N LYS A 54 8.29 -19.89 -0.14
CA LYS A 54 9.69 -20.16 -0.48
C LYS A 54 10.49 -18.88 -0.61
N MET A 55 11.80 -18.96 -0.35
CA MET A 55 12.72 -17.83 -0.52
C MET A 55 12.73 -17.29 -1.96
N ASP A 56 12.67 -18.17 -2.96
CA ASP A 56 12.65 -17.77 -4.37
C ASP A 56 11.46 -16.86 -4.70
N GLU A 57 10.30 -17.06 -4.06
CA GLU A 57 9.14 -16.18 -4.25
C GLU A 57 9.42 -14.79 -3.69
N ALA A 58 10.09 -14.68 -2.53
CA ALA A 58 10.47 -13.39 -1.97
C ALA A 58 11.48 -12.66 -2.86
N HIS A 59 12.48 -13.38 -3.39
CA HIS A 59 13.45 -12.84 -4.33
C HIS A 59 12.81 -12.38 -5.65
N GLN A 60 11.81 -13.11 -6.16
CA GLN A 60 11.11 -12.77 -7.40
C GLN A 60 10.38 -11.41 -7.31
N TYR A 61 9.84 -11.05 -6.15
CA TYR A 61 9.06 -9.83 -5.97
C TYR A 61 9.81 -8.72 -5.23
N ALA A 62 11.11 -8.89 -4.97
CA ALA A 62 11.95 -7.83 -4.41
C ALA A 62 12.23 -6.74 -5.47
N GLU A 63 12.28 -5.48 -5.05
CA GLU A 63 12.73 -4.39 -5.90
C GLU A 63 14.27 -4.40 -6.05
N PRO A 64 14.84 -3.90 -7.17
CA PRO A 64 16.28 -3.85 -7.41
C PRO A 64 17.10 -3.05 -6.39
#